data_AF-A0AB34Z3B9-F1
#
_entry.id   AF-A0AB34Z3B9-F1
#
_cell.length_a   1.000
_cell.length_b   1.000
_cell.length_c   1.000
_cell.angle_alpha   90.00
_cell.angle_beta   90.00
_cell.angle_gamma   90.00
#
_symmetry.space_group_name_H-M   'P 1'
#
loop_
_entity.id
_entity.type
_entity.pdbx_description
1 polymer ?
#
loop_
_entity_poly.entity_id
_entity_poly.type
_entity_poly.pdbx_seq_one_letter_code
_entity_poly.pdbx_strand_id
1 'polypeptide(L)'
;MKNKNLFKLFFVSMLFIIACKTYVKEKEEIDLLLSSVSTLKNDSKYDNFKEYKDKINKLTKSLKDVGDAELKEKLLKLQSLFQDKLAAKLAALKAAKQTIEGFSDKDKEKEKIWKEAKLVGVTIKLSGNNTTGKGAEMSKEAVEQIDKIIKFLEEGTN
;
A
#
# COMPACT_ATOMS: atom_id res chain seq x y z
N MET A 1 30.13 -16.84 52.93
CA MET A 1 28.90 -16.46 52.21
C MET A 1 29.18 -15.28 51.25
N LYS A 2 29.69 -15.49 50.04
CA LYS A 2 29.89 -14.41 49.04
C LYS A 2 29.40 -14.75 47.62
N ASN A 3 29.13 -16.02 47.31
CA ASN A 3 28.72 -16.46 45.97
C ASN A 3 27.21 -16.39 45.66
N LYS A 4 26.36 -16.01 46.63
CA LYS A 4 24.89 -15.98 46.41
C LYS A 4 24.41 -14.79 45.58
N ASN A 5 25.16 -13.68 45.53
CA ASN A 5 24.79 -12.48 44.77
C ASN A 5 25.21 -12.55 43.29
N LEU A 6 26.32 -13.23 42.96
CA LEU A 6 26.80 -13.34 41.58
C LEU A 6 25.85 -14.15 40.71
N PHE A 7 25.32 -15.26 41.25
CA PHE A 7 24.39 -16.15 40.54
C PHE A 7 23.04 -15.47 40.29
N LYS A 8 22.55 -14.67 41.25
CA LYS A 8 21.34 -13.84 41.08
C LYS A 8 21.55 -12.76 40.02
N LEU A 9 22.71 -12.10 39.99
CA LEU A 9 23.01 -11.08 38.98
C LEU A 9 23.08 -11.70 37.57
N PHE A 10 23.69 -12.89 37.45
CA PHE A 10 23.75 -13.64 36.20
C PHE A 10 22.35 -14.05 35.70
N PHE A 11 21.49 -14.55 36.60
CA PHE A 11 20.11 -14.92 36.25
C PHE A 11 19.28 -13.72 35.79
N VAL A 12 19.41 -12.57 36.46
CA VAL A 12 18.75 -11.34 36.06
C VAL A 12 19.25 -10.85 34.70
N SER A 13 20.57 -10.90 34.45
CA SER A 13 21.14 -10.52 33.14
C SER A 13 20.72 -11.46 32.01
N MET A 14 20.62 -12.76 32.27
CA MET A 14 20.19 -13.76 31.28
C MET A 14 18.71 -13.63 30.95
N LEU A 15 17.86 -13.38 31.95
CA LEU A 15 16.44 -13.05 31.75
C LEU A 15 16.27 -11.74 30.97
N PHE A 16 17.14 -10.74 31.21
CA PHE A 16 17.16 -9.50 30.44
C PHE A 16 17.54 -9.74 28.98
N ILE A 17 18.52 -10.62 28.70
CA ILE A 17 18.91 -11.00 27.33
C ILE A 17 17.80 -11.77 26.61
N ILE A 18 17.05 -12.64 27.31
CA ILE A 18 15.93 -13.38 26.73
C ILE A 18 14.76 -12.43 26.46
N ALA A 19 14.47 -11.48 27.35
CA ALA A 19 13.47 -10.44 27.15
C ALA A 19 13.86 -9.40 26.08
N CYS A 20 15.15 -9.15 25.86
CA CYS A 20 15.63 -8.29 24.77
C CYS A 20 15.66 -8.99 23.40
N LYS A 21 15.61 -10.33 23.35
CA LYS A 21 15.61 -11.12 22.11
C LYS A 21 14.23 -11.51 21.62
N THR A 22 13.16 -11.19 22.36
CA THR A 22 11.80 -11.50 21.93
C THR A 22 11.42 -10.65 20.72
N TYR A 23 10.98 -11.32 19.66
CA TYR A 23 10.39 -10.75 18.45
C TYR A 23 11.31 -9.89 17.56
N VAL A 24 12.64 -10.05 17.63
CA VAL A 24 13.59 -9.28 16.80
C VAL A 24 13.32 -9.48 15.31
N LYS A 25 13.07 -10.72 14.87
CA LYS A 25 12.81 -11.03 13.46
C LYS A 25 11.51 -10.43 12.96
N GLU A 26 10.47 -10.46 13.78
CA GLU A 26 9.16 -9.90 13.48
C GLU A 26 9.22 -8.38 13.41
N LYS A 27 10.02 -7.74 14.27
CA LYS A 27 10.31 -6.29 14.19
C LYS A 27 11.02 -5.95 12.88
N GLU A 28 12.05 -6.71 12.49
CA GLU A 28 12.75 -6.54 11.21
C GLU A 28 11.83 -6.74 10.00
N GLU A 29 10.96 -7.75 10.03
CA GLU A 29 9.97 -7.99 8.97
C GLU A 29 8.99 -6.82 8.82
N ILE A 30 8.49 -6.29 9.94
CA ILE A 30 7.63 -5.10 9.94
C ILE A 30 8.38 -3.89 9.39
N ASP A 31 9.63 -3.67 9.79
CA ASP A 31 10.42 -2.53 9.32
C ASP A 31 10.71 -2.60 7.80
N LEU A 32 11.01 -3.79 7.28
CA LEU A 32 11.16 -4.03 5.83
C LEU A 32 9.87 -3.76 5.06
N LEU A 33 8.73 -4.21 5.60
CA LEU A 33 7.42 -3.92 5.01
C LEU A 33 7.08 -2.44 5.09
N LEU A 34 7.41 -1.76 6.19
CA LEU A 34 7.17 -0.33 6.37
C LEU A 34 7.97 0.48 5.35
N SER A 35 9.24 0.12 5.15
CA SER A 35 10.07 0.69 4.09
C SER A 35 9.45 0.44 2.71
N SER A 36 8.99 -0.78 2.43
CA SER A 36 8.38 -1.13 1.14
C SER A 36 7.09 -0.33 0.88
N VAL A 37 6.17 -0.31 1.85
CA VAL A 37 4.89 0.44 1.78
C VAL A 37 5.14 1.94 1.63
N SER A 38 6.19 2.49 2.25
CA SER A 38 6.53 3.92 2.11
C SER A 38 6.78 4.35 0.67
N THR A 39 7.27 3.43 -0.18
CA THR A 39 7.55 3.66 -1.60
C THR A 39 6.33 3.61 -2.50
N LEU A 40 5.17 3.18 -1.99
CA LEU A 40 3.91 3.18 -2.75
C LEU A 40 3.54 4.61 -3.18
N LYS A 41 3.16 4.71 -4.45
CA LYS A 41 2.74 5.94 -5.13
C LYS A 41 1.43 5.71 -5.89
N ASN A 42 0.83 6.80 -6.36
CA ASN A 42 -0.44 6.76 -7.09
C ASN A 42 -0.33 6.07 -8.45
N ASP A 43 0.86 5.98 -9.05
CA ASP A 43 1.13 5.27 -10.30
C ASP A 43 1.58 3.82 -10.06
N SER A 44 1.77 3.41 -8.80
CA SER A 44 2.13 2.04 -8.47
C SER A 44 1.04 1.06 -8.93
N LYS A 45 1.48 -0.12 -9.38
CA LYS A 45 0.59 -1.21 -9.79
C LYS A 45 -0.32 -1.62 -8.63
N TYR A 46 -1.58 -1.88 -8.94
CA TYR A 46 -2.56 -2.27 -7.93
C TYR A 46 -2.21 -3.62 -7.27
N ASP A 47 -1.52 -4.52 -7.99
CA ASP A 47 -1.03 -5.79 -7.44
C ASP A 47 -0.12 -5.58 -6.22
N ASN A 48 0.71 -4.54 -6.23
CA ASN A 48 1.59 -4.22 -5.10
C ASN A 48 0.76 -3.88 -3.84
N PHE A 49 -0.33 -3.12 -3.99
CA PHE A 49 -1.21 -2.81 -2.86
C PHE A 49 -1.85 -4.07 -2.29
N LYS A 50 -2.28 -5.01 -3.14
CA LYS A 50 -2.83 -6.28 -2.68
C LYS A 50 -1.79 -7.13 -1.96
N GLU A 51 -0.61 -7.28 -2.55
CA GLU A 51 0.47 -8.09 -1.96
C GLU A 51 0.84 -7.58 -0.57
N TYR A 52 1.00 -6.27 -0.41
CA TYR A 52 1.31 -5.69 0.91
C TYR A 52 0.16 -5.84 1.89
N LYS A 53 -1.10 -5.70 1.43
CA LYS A 53 -2.27 -5.96 2.27
C LYS A 53 -2.28 -7.38 2.82
N ASP A 54 -2.05 -8.37 1.97
CA ASP A 54 -2.04 -9.78 2.35
C ASP A 54 -0.94 -10.07 3.37
N LYS A 55 0.26 -9.50 3.17
CA LYS A 55 1.37 -9.60 4.13
C LYS A 55 1.05 -8.94 5.47
N ILE A 56 0.49 -7.73 5.46
CA ILE A 56 0.07 -7.01 6.67
C ILE A 56 -1.01 -7.81 7.42
N ASN A 57 -1.99 -8.35 6.71
CA ASN A 57 -3.05 -9.16 7.30
C ASN A 57 -2.51 -10.46 7.92
N LYS A 58 -1.57 -11.12 7.25
CA LYS A 58 -0.90 -12.31 7.78
C LYS A 58 -0.14 -11.99 9.07
N LEU A 59 0.64 -10.91 9.07
CA LEU A 59 1.37 -10.45 10.26
C LEU A 59 0.42 -10.06 11.41
N THR A 60 -0.66 -9.36 11.08
CA THR A 60 -1.67 -8.96 12.07
C THR A 60 -2.30 -10.18 12.73
N LYS A 61 -2.61 -11.22 11.96
CA LYS A 61 -3.15 -12.48 12.49
C LYS A 61 -2.13 -13.26 13.31
N SER A 62 -0.86 -13.33 12.87
CA SER A 62 0.18 -14.07 13.59
C SER A 62 0.61 -13.39 14.89
N LEU A 63 0.48 -12.06 14.98
CA LEU A 63 0.91 -11.26 16.12
C LEU A 63 -0.23 -10.82 17.05
N LYS A 64 -1.47 -11.28 16.80
CA LYS A 64 -2.67 -10.84 17.53
C LYS A 64 -2.59 -11.01 19.05
N ASP A 65 -1.93 -12.08 19.51
CA ASP A 65 -1.85 -12.47 20.92
C ASP A 65 -0.52 -12.03 21.57
N VAL A 66 0.35 -11.32 20.84
CA VAL A 66 1.65 -10.89 21.36
C VAL A 66 1.48 -9.74 22.35
N GLY A 67 2.21 -9.79 23.47
CA GLY A 67 2.18 -8.76 24.52
C GLY A 67 3.19 -7.62 24.36
N ASP A 68 4.11 -7.72 23.39
CA ASP A 68 5.19 -6.75 23.18
C ASP A 68 4.64 -5.41 22.66
N ALA A 69 4.83 -4.34 23.43
CA ALA A 69 4.29 -3.02 23.12
C ALA A 69 4.94 -2.39 21.88
N GLU A 70 6.25 -2.56 21.71
CA GLU A 70 6.99 -2.01 20.57
C GLU A 70 6.56 -2.66 19.25
N LEU A 71 6.40 -4.00 19.24
CA LEU A 71 5.93 -4.73 18.07
C LEU A 71 4.51 -4.31 17.68
N LYS A 72 3.62 -4.11 18.65
CA LYS A 72 2.26 -3.60 18.42
C LYS A 72 2.27 -2.20 17.81
N GLU A 73 3.10 -1.31 18.35
CA GLU A 73 3.23 0.06 17.83
C GLU A 73 3.73 0.05 16.38
N LYS A 74 4.78 -0.73 16.08
CA LYS A 74 5.30 -0.88 14.72
C LYS A 74 4.26 -1.43 13.75
N LEU A 75 3.51 -2.46 14.16
CA LEU A 75 2.45 -3.05 13.35
C LEU A 75 1.32 -2.04 13.07
N LEU A 76 0.89 -1.29 14.09
CA LEU A 76 -0.12 -0.24 13.95
C LEU A 76 0.35 0.86 12.99
N LYS A 77 1.62 1.28 13.10
CA LYS A 77 2.22 2.26 12.19
C LYS A 77 2.26 1.76 10.75
N LEU A 78 2.60 0.49 10.54
CA LEU A 78 2.56 -0.15 9.22
C LEU A 78 1.14 -0.16 8.64
N GLN A 79 0.15 -0.56 9.43
CA GLN A 79 -1.26 -0.56 9.02
C GLN A 79 -1.74 0.85 8.65
N SER A 80 -1.46 1.85 9.50
CA SER A 80 -1.83 3.25 9.26
C SER A 80 -1.21 3.77 7.97
N LEU A 81 0.11 3.59 7.81
CA LEU A 81 0.82 4.02 6.61
C LEU A 81 0.24 3.37 5.35
N PHE A 82 -0.07 2.08 5.41
CA PHE A 82 -0.69 1.39 4.27
C PHE A 82 -2.08 1.95 3.94
N GLN A 83 -2.91 2.22 4.95
CA GLN A 83 -4.23 2.82 4.74
C GLN A 83 -4.12 4.22 4.15
N ASP A 84 -3.19 5.05 4.62
CA ASP A 84 -2.96 6.39 4.06
C ASP A 84 -2.56 6.32 2.59
N LYS A 85 -1.66 5.40 2.24
CA LYS A 85 -1.24 5.16 0.85
C LYS A 85 -2.38 4.63 -0.02
N LEU A 86 -3.19 3.72 0.51
CA LEU A 86 -4.35 3.16 -0.18
C LEU A 86 -5.42 4.24 -0.44
N ALA A 87 -5.72 5.05 0.57
CA ALA A 87 -6.64 6.17 0.46
C ALA A 87 -6.16 7.19 -0.59
N ALA A 88 -4.87 7.54 -0.59
CA ALA A 88 -4.28 8.42 -1.59
C ALA A 88 -4.40 7.86 -3.01
N LYS A 89 -4.12 6.57 -3.20
CA LYS A 89 -4.29 5.88 -4.50
C LYS A 89 -5.75 5.89 -4.96
N LEU A 90 -6.69 5.57 -4.08
CA LEU A 90 -8.12 5.58 -4.40
C LEU A 90 -8.64 6.98 -4.74
N ALA A 91 -8.21 8.00 -3.99
CA ALA A 91 -8.55 9.39 -4.28
C ALA A 91 -8.00 9.83 -5.65
N ALA A 92 -6.75 9.47 -5.96
CA ALA A 92 -6.14 9.78 -7.25
C ALA A 92 -6.86 9.09 -8.42
N LEU A 93 -7.22 7.81 -8.28
CA LEU A 93 -8.01 7.08 -9.28
C LEU A 93 -9.38 7.74 -9.52
N LYS A 94 -10.11 8.09 -8.44
CA LYS A 94 -11.41 8.77 -8.53
C LYS A 94 -11.28 10.15 -9.18
N ALA A 95 -10.24 10.91 -8.86
CA ALA A 95 -9.98 12.21 -9.47
C ALA A 95 -9.64 12.11 -10.96
N ALA A 96 -8.79 11.15 -11.35
CA ALA A 96 -8.45 10.91 -12.75
C ALA A 96 -9.69 10.49 -13.57
N LYS A 97 -10.51 9.59 -13.02
CA LYS A 97 -11.80 9.20 -13.61
C LYS A 97 -12.68 10.43 -13.87
N GLN A 98 -12.93 11.23 -12.83
CA GLN A 98 -13.79 12.41 -12.93
C GLN A 98 -13.27 13.42 -13.97
N THR A 99 -11.95 13.60 -14.04
CA THR A 99 -11.31 14.48 -15.02
C THR A 99 -11.51 13.97 -16.44
N ILE A 100 -11.28 12.67 -16.68
CA ILE A 100 -11.46 12.04 -17.99
C ILE A 100 -12.93 12.08 -18.45
N GLU A 101 -13.87 11.80 -17.56
CA GLU A 101 -15.31 11.85 -17.85
C GLU A 101 -15.77 13.28 -18.16
N GLY A 102 -15.21 14.27 -17.46
CA GLY A 102 -15.54 15.69 -17.57
C GLY A 102 -15.10 16.38 -18.87
N PHE A 103 -14.27 15.75 -19.70
CA PHE A 103 -13.92 16.31 -21.01
C PHE A 103 -15.14 16.31 -21.95
N SER A 104 -15.52 17.51 -22.39
CA SER A 104 -16.64 17.74 -23.31
C SER A 104 -16.33 17.25 -24.74
N ASP A 105 -15.17 17.63 -25.28
CA ASP A 105 -14.67 17.18 -26.58
C ASP A 105 -13.47 16.24 -26.39
N LYS A 106 -13.76 14.95 -26.23
CA LYS A 106 -12.76 13.92 -25.94
C LYS A 106 -11.77 13.73 -27.08
N ASP A 107 -12.14 14.04 -28.33
CA ASP A 107 -11.23 13.91 -29.48
C ASP A 107 -10.13 14.97 -29.48
N LYS A 108 -10.39 16.16 -28.94
CA LYS A 108 -9.36 17.20 -28.73
C LYS A 108 -8.48 16.94 -27.52
N GLU A 109 -8.92 16.09 -26.60
CA GLU A 109 -8.28 15.88 -25.30
C GLU A 109 -7.58 14.52 -25.15
N LYS A 110 -7.36 13.79 -26.26
CA LYS A 110 -6.72 12.46 -26.28
C LYS A 110 -5.41 12.39 -25.49
N GLU A 111 -4.54 13.39 -25.64
CA GLU A 111 -3.27 13.45 -24.93
C GLU A 111 -3.49 13.64 -23.42
N LYS A 112 -4.46 14.47 -23.01
CA LYS A 112 -4.80 14.66 -21.60
C LYS A 112 -5.40 13.39 -21.02
N ILE A 113 -6.33 12.73 -21.71
CA ILE A 113 -6.91 11.44 -21.30
C ILE A 113 -5.80 10.41 -21.06
N TRP A 114 -4.84 10.30 -21.98
CA TRP A 114 -3.70 9.39 -21.84
C TRP A 114 -2.81 9.75 -20.64
N LYS A 115 -2.51 11.04 -20.43
CA LYS A 115 -1.70 11.50 -19.30
C LYS A 115 -2.39 11.23 -17.96
N GLU A 116 -3.67 11.56 -17.84
CA GLU A 116 -4.47 11.35 -16.62
C GLU A 116 -4.53 9.86 -16.25
N ALA A 117 -4.78 8.99 -17.21
CA ALA A 117 -4.74 7.54 -16.98
C ALA A 117 -3.35 7.08 -16.52
N LYS A 118 -2.29 7.57 -17.17
CA LYS A 118 -0.91 7.19 -16.83
C LYS A 118 -0.50 7.64 -15.43
N LEU A 119 -0.95 8.81 -14.96
CA LEU A 119 -0.66 9.33 -13.61
C LEU A 119 -1.14 8.40 -12.49
N VAL A 120 -2.17 7.60 -12.77
CA VAL A 120 -2.72 6.62 -11.83
C VAL A 120 -2.31 5.18 -12.15
N GLY A 121 -1.30 5.00 -13.01
CA GLY A 121 -0.75 3.71 -13.37
C GLY A 121 -1.61 2.91 -14.35
N VAL A 122 -2.57 3.54 -15.03
CA VAL A 122 -3.41 2.95 -16.08
C VAL A 122 -2.77 3.21 -17.44
N THR A 123 -2.57 2.15 -18.22
CA THR A 123 -1.97 2.25 -19.55
C THR A 123 -3.03 2.01 -20.60
N ILE A 124 -3.28 3.03 -21.43
CA ILE A 124 -4.15 2.96 -22.61
C ILE A 124 -3.32 3.28 -23.85
N LYS A 125 -3.78 2.84 -25.03
CA LYS A 125 -3.12 3.17 -26.28
C LYS A 125 -3.44 4.61 -26.70
N LEU A 126 -2.42 5.42 -26.93
CA LEU A 126 -2.59 6.76 -27.48
C LEU A 126 -2.99 6.66 -28.96
N SER A 127 -4.13 7.25 -29.31
CA SER A 127 -4.57 7.39 -30.70
C SER A 127 -4.12 8.73 -31.27
N GLY A 128 -3.79 8.75 -32.57
CA GLY A 128 -3.38 9.97 -33.27
C GLY A 128 -4.45 11.07 -33.23
N ASN A 129 -4.03 12.33 -33.28
CA ASN A 129 -4.93 13.47 -33.11
C ASN A 129 -5.98 13.60 -34.22
N ASN A 130 -5.69 13.09 -35.41
CA ASN A 130 -6.47 13.21 -36.64
C ASN A 130 -7.59 12.15 -36.83
N THR A 131 -7.81 11.24 -35.87
CA THR A 131 -8.85 10.20 -35.96
C THR A 131 -10.08 10.52 -35.11
N THR A 132 -11.19 10.90 -35.74
CA THR A 132 -12.47 11.18 -35.04
C THR A 132 -13.02 9.93 -34.34
N GLY A 133 -13.66 10.11 -33.19
CA GLY A 133 -14.26 9.06 -32.36
C GLY A 133 -13.29 8.35 -31.43
N LYS A 134 -11.97 8.46 -31.66
CA LYS A 134 -10.96 7.74 -30.86
C LYS A 134 -10.76 8.31 -29.47
N GLY A 135 -11.05 9.59 -29.24
CA GLY A 135 -11.04 10.18 -27.90
C GLY A 135 -12.12 9.58 -27.00
N ALA A 136 -13.31 9.30 -27.54
CA ALA A 136 -14.38 8.65 -26.80
C ALA A 136 -14.02 7.20 -26.43
N GLU A 137 -13.44 6.45 -27.37
CA GLU A 137 -12.93 5.10 -27.11
C GLU A 137 -11.84 5.10 -26.02
N MET A 138 -10.84 5.99 -26.12
CA MET A 138 -9.77 6.12 -25.13
C MET A 138 -10.31 6.48 -23.74
N SER A 139 -11.25 7.42 -23.68
CA SER A 139 -11.89 7.82 -22.42
C SER A 139 -12.62 6.64 -21.78
N LYS A 140 -13.41 5.89 -22.57
CA LYS A 140 -14.12 4.70 -22.10
C LYS A 140 -13.16 3.63 -21.59
N GLU A 141 -12.12 3.31 -22.35
CA GLU A 141 -11.10 2.33 -21.97
C GLU A 141 -10.40 2.73 -20.65
N ALA A 142 -10.01 4.00 -20.53
CA ALA A 142 -9.35 4.50 -19.33
C ALA A 142 -10.26 4.39 -18.10
N VAL A 143 -11.51 4.84 -18.21
CA VAL A 143 -12.48 4.80 -17.11
C VAL A 143 -12.78 3.36 -16.70
N GLU A 144 -12.98 2.45 -17.65
CA GLU A 144 -13.23 1.03 -17.34
C GLU A 144 -12.05 0.37 -16.62
N GLN A 145 -10.80 0.68 -17.02
CA GLN A 145 -9.62 0.18 -16.31
C GLN A 145 -9.50 0.78 -14.91
N ILE A 146 -9.76 2.09 -14.75
CA ILE A 146 -9.77 2.76 -13.44
C ILE A 146 -10.82 2.12 -12.53
N ASP A 147 -12.05 1.92 -13.00
CA ASP A 147 -13.13 1.32 -12.20
C ASP A 147 -12.82 -0.11 -11.76
N LYS A 148 -12.20 -0.92 -12.63
CA LYS A 148 -11.71 -2.26 -12.26
C LYS A 148 -10.70 -2.20 -11.13
N ILE A 149 -9.75 -1.25 -11.18
CA ILE A 149 -8.74 -1.09 -10.14
C ILE A 149 -9.39 -0.60 -8.83
N ILE A 150 -10.27 0.40 -8.89
CA ILE A 150 -11.00 0.90 -7.70
C ILE A 150 -11.75 -0.25 -7.04
N LYS A 151 -12.57 -0.97 -7.82
CA LYS A 151 -13.35 -2.10 -7.34
C LYS A 151 -12.47 -3.15 -6.68
N PHE A 152 -11.34 -3.50 -7.30
CA PHE A 152 -10.41 -4.49 -6.75
C PHE A 152 -9.79 -4.04 -5.41
N LEU A 153 -9.40 -2.77 -5.32
CA LEU A 153 -8.81 -2.21 -4.10
C LEU A 153 -9.86 -2.07 -2.98
N GLU A 154 -11.12 -1.75 -3.32
CA GLU A 154 -12.23 -1.64 -2.37
C GLU A 154 -12.77 -3.01 -1.91
N GLU A 155 -12.96 -3.98 -2.81
CA GLU A 155 -13.45 -5.33 -2.49
C GLU A 155 -12.52 -6.08 -1.53
N GLY A 156 -11.22 -5.81 -1.58
CA GLY A 156 -10.28 -6.39 -0.61
C GLY A 156 -10.33 -5.71 0.76
N THR A 157 -11.10 -4.63 0.97
CA THR A 157 -11.07 -3.77 2.19
C THR A 157 -12.15 -4.11 3.21
N ASN A 158 -13.03 -5.07 2.89
CA ASN A 158 -13.99 -5.66 3.83
C ASN A 158 -13.45 -6.92 4.52
#